data_AF-A0A7K8U779-F1
#
_entry.id   AF-A0A7K8U779-F1
#
_cell.length_a   1.000
_cell.length_b   1.000
_cell.length_c   1.000
_cell.angle_alpha   90.00
_cell.angle_beta   90.00
_cell.angle_gamma   90.00
#
_symmetry.space_group_name_H-M   'P 1'
#
loop_
_entity.id
_entity.type
_entity.pdbx_description
1 polymer ?
#
loop_
_entity_poly.entity_id
_entity_poly.type
_entity_poly.pdbx_seq_one_letter_code
_entity_poly.pdbx_strand_id
1 'polypeptide(L)'
;RTKRDLQEHQVLHTGQRPFSCEQCGKAFARRPSLRIHRKIHLATGTGPAGPKGCQCAICGRHLANPGSLRNHMRLHTGERPYTCPYCGKDFRQQSNLREHLRLHTGEKPYKCRFCGDAFPKLPELRRHLISHTGEAHLCTICGKALRDPHTLRAHERLHTGERPFRCEQCGKSYTLATKLRRHQKSH
;
A
#
# COMPACT_ATOMS: atom_id res chain seq x y z
N ARG A 1 -10.39 -11.43 -24.16
CA ARG A 1 -10.02 -10.09 -23.65
C ARG A 1 -10.38 -9.08 -24.73
N THR A 2 -11.20 -8.06 -24.45
CA THR A 2 -11.73 -7.20 -25.52
C THR A 2 -10.74 -6.07 -25.88
N LYS A 3 -10.76 -5.62 -27.13
CA LYS A 3 -9.89 -4.54 -27.66
C LYS A 3 -10.00 -3.22 -26.84
N ARG A 4 -11.15 -3.01 -26.18
CA ARG A 4 -11.42 -1.88 -25.27
C ARG A 4 -10.57 -1.93 -23.99
N ASP A 5 -10.33 -3.11 -23.42
CA ASP A 5 -9.53 -3.29 -22.20
C ASP A 5 -8.04 -3.02 -22.44
N LEU A 6 -7.56 -3.31 -23.66
CA LEU A 6 -6.17 -3.05 -24.07
C LEU A 6 -5.91 -1.55 -24.26
N GLN A 7 -6.90 -0.83 -24.79
CA GLN A 7 -6.83 0.62 -25.00
C GLN A 7 -6.85 1.38 -23.65
N GLU A 8 -7.67 0.95 -22.68
CA GLU A 8 -7.63 1.49 -21.31
C GLU A 8 -6.32 1.15 -20.56
N HIS A 9 -5.71 0.01 -20.88
CA HIS A 9 -4.42 -0.38 -20.32
C HIS A 9 -3.26 0.49 -20.85
N GLN A 10 -3.30 0.85 -22.14
CA GLN A 10 -2.28 1.69 -22.78
C GLN A 10 -2.24 3.13 -22.22
N VAL A 11 -3.40 3.71 -21.86
CA VAL A 11 -3.50 5.04 -21.22
C VAL A 11 -2.74 5.13 -19.89
N LEU A 12 -2.51 4.00 -19.21
CA LEU A 12 -1.74 3.97 -17.95
C LEU A 12 -0.23 4.07 -18.17
N HIS A 13 0.27 3.65 -19.33
CA HIS A 13 1.70 3.73 -19.66
C HIS A 13 2.05 5.10 -20.25
N THR A 14 1.10 5.79 -20.88
CA THR A 14 1.31 7.08 -21.55
C THR A 14 1.05 8.30 -20.66
N GLY A 15 0.56 8.11 -19.43
CA GLY A 15 0.26 9.20 -18.49
C GLY A 15 -0.94 10.06 -18.88
N GLN A 16 -1.66 9.71 -19.96
CA GLN A 16 -2.84 10.46 -20.39
C GLN A 16 -3.96 10.38 -19.35
N ARG A 17 -4.63 11.51 -19.11
CA ARG A 17 -5.76 11.63 -18.16
C ARG A 17 -7.01 12.16 -18.88
N PRO A 18 -7.69 11.34 -19.69
CA PRO A 18 -8.76 11.81 -20.58
C PRO A 18 -10.05 12.19 -19.84
N PHE A 19 -10.22 11.77 -18.58
CA PHE A 19 -11.48 11.92 -17.86
C PHE A 19 -11.35 13.02 -16.80
N SER A 20 -11.95 14.19 -17.02
CA SER A 20 -11.92 15.31 -16.07
C SER A 20 -13.19 15.44 -15.24
N CYS A 21 -13.04 15.96 -14.02
CA CYS A 21 -14.15 16.32 -13.14
C CYS A 21 -14.54 17.77 -13.39
N GLU A 22 -15.76 18.00 -13.87
CA GLU A 22 -16.29 19.34 -14.12
C GLU A 22 -16.43 20.19 -12.85
N GLN A 23 -16.59 19.57 -11.67
CA GLN A 23 -16.74 20.29 -10.40
C GLN A 23 -15.42 20.82 -9.82
N CYS A 24 -14.26 20.28 -10.22
CA CYS A 24 -12.97 20.71 -9.67
C CYS A 24 -11.78 20.65 -10.64
N GLY A 25 -12.03 20.43 -11.94
CA GLY A 25 -11.01 20.35 -13.00
C GLY A 25 -10.10 19.11 -12.95
N LYS A 26 -10.24 18.21 -11.96
CA LYS A 26 -9.32 17.10 -11.76
C LYS A 26 -9.43 16.03 -12.85
N ALA A 27 -8.30 15.62 -13.43
CA ALA A 27 -8.23 14.63 -14.49
C ALA A 27 -7.78 13.23 -14.01
N PHE A 28 -8.36 12.19 -14.61
CA PHE A 28 -8.20 10.78 -14.27
C PHE A 28 -7.90 9.95 -15.53
N ALA A 29 -7.08 8.90 -15.36
CA ALA A 29 -6.72 7.98 -16.45
C ALA A 29 -7.85 7.01 -16.82
N ARG A 30 -8.81 6.77 -15.91
CA ARG A 30 -9.91 5.81 -16.11
C ARG A 30 -11.25 6.40 -15.72
N ARG A 31 -12.30 6.07 -16.48
CA ARG A 31 -13.68 6.52 -16.24
C ARG A 31 -14.27 6.03 -14.89
N PRO A 32 -14.04 4.79 -14.43
CA PRO A 32 -14.43 4.36 -13.09
C PRO A 32 -13.80 5.20 -11.97
N SER A 33 -12.54 5.62 -12.13
CA SER A 33 -11.85 6.49 -11.16
C SER A 33 -12.52 7.85 -11.04
N LEU A 34 -12.93 8.46 -12.16
CA LEU A 34 -13.72 9.70 -12.17
C LEU A 34 -15.09 9.50 -11.49
N ARG A 35 -15.79 8.41 -11.80
CA ARG A 35 -17.09 8.09 -11.17
C ARG A 35 -16.98 7.94 -9.65
N ILE A 36 -15.92 7.29 -9.18
CA ILE A 36 -15.64 7.17 -7.75
C ILE A 36 -15.24 8.52 -7.16
N HIS A 37 -14.44 9.30 -7.87
CA HIS A 37 -14.05 10.64 -7.44
C HIS A 37 -15.26 11.58 -7.26
N ARG A 38 -16.27 11.50 -8.13
CA ARG A 38 -17.53 12.28 -7.96
C ARG A 38 -18.23 12.02 -6.63
N LYS A 39 -18.08 10.81 -6.05
CA LYS A 39 -18.60 10.48 -4.71
C LYS A 39 -17.91 11.25 -3.58
N ILE A 40 -16.73 11.82 -3.82
CA ILE A 40 -16.03 12.68 -2.85
C ILE A 40 -16.78 14.00 -2.68
N HIS A 41 -17.28 14.59 -3.77
CA HIS A 41 -18.06 15.84 -3.71
C HIS A 41 -19.38 15.65 -2.97
N LEU A 42 -20.02 14.49 -3.15
CA LEU A 42 -21.23 14.11 -2.41
C LEU A 42 -20.99 13.91 -0.91
N ALA A 43 -19.79 13.49 -0.51
CA ALA A 43 -19.41 13.29 0.90
C ALA A 43 -18.98 14.59 1.61
N THR A 44 -18.77 15.68 0.88
CA THR A 44 -18.37 16.99 1.41
C THR A 44 -19.49 18.03 1.39
N GLY A 45 -20.68 17.66 0.93
CA GLY A 45 -21.85 18.54 0.92
C GLY A 45 -22.37 18.81 2.32
N THR A 46 -22.31 20.08 2.73
CA THR A 46 -22.94 20.61 3.94
C THR A 46 -24.47 20.54 3.82
N GLY A 47 -25.07 19.50 4.40
CA GLY A 47 -26.49 19.43 4.71
C GLY A 47 -26.70 19.38 6.24
N PRO A 48 -27.76 19.98 6.80
CA PRO A 48 -27.97 20.03 8.24
C PRO A 48 -28.63 18.72 8.70
N ALA A 49 -27.90 17.90 9.47
CA ALA A 49 -28.40 17.02 10.56
C ALA A 49 -27.46 15.83 10.85
N GLY A 50 -26.77 15.89 11.99
CA GLY A 50 -26.40 14.71 12.79
C GLY A 50 -25.16 13.88 12.38
N PRO A 51 -24.50 13.20 13.34
CA PRO A 51 -23.21 12.54 13.14
C PRO A 51 -23.39 11.20 12.43
N LYS A 52 -23.60 11.20 11.11
CA LYS A 52 -23.64 9.96 10.34
C LYS A 52 -22.23 9.66 9.84
N GLY A 53 -21.67 8.59 10.42
CA GLY A 53 -20.25 8.28 10.49
C GLY A 53 -19.47 8.35 9.18
N CYS A 54 -18.15 8.43 9.31
CA CYS A 54 -17.22 8.52 8.18
C CYS A 54 -17.06 7.15 7.51
N GLN A 55 -18.15 6.59 6.99
CA GLN A 55 -18.19 5.29 6.33
C GLN A 55 -17.86 5.43 4.85
N CYS A 56 -17.02 4.54 4.35
CA CYS A 56 -16.72 4.44 2.93
C CYS A 56 -17.91 3.82 2.17
N ALA A 57 -18.48 4.56 1.23
CA ALA A 57 -19.57 4.08 0.36
C ALA A 57 -19.16 3.01 -0.68
N ILE A 58 -17.91 2.52 -0.67
CA ILE A 58 -17.42 1.50 -1.61
C ILE A 58 -17.10 0.20 -0.88
N CYS A 59 -16.42 0.27 0.26
CA CYS A 59 -16.04 -0.92 1.03
C CYS A 59 -16.72 -1.01 2.39
N GLY A 60 -17.62 -0.08 2.73
CA GLY A 60 -18.35 -0.06 4.00
C GLY A 60 -17.48 0.26 5.23
N ARG A 61 -16.18 0.49 5.06
CA ARG A 61 -15.25 0.74 6.17
C ARG A 61 -15.56 2.05 6.88
N HIS A 62 -15.65 2.03 8.20
CA HIS A 62 -15.72 3.24 9.02
C HIS A 62 -14.34 3.83 9.27
N LEU A 63 -14.22 5.14 9.12
CA LEU A 63 -13.03 5.93 9.37
C LEU A 63 -13.27 6.84 10.57
N ALA A 64 -12.19 7.28 11.21
CA ALA A 64 -12.28 8.09 12.43
C ALA A 64 -12.81 9.51 12.19
N ASN A 65 -12.58 10.08 11.00
CA ASN A 65 -13.00 11.44 10.67
C ASN A 65 -13.11 11.65 9.14
N PRO A 66 -13.74 12.75 8.68
CA PRO A 66 -13.95 13.00 7.26
C PRO A 66 -12.64 13.15 6.46
N GLY A 67 -11.59 13.69 7.08
CA GLY A 67 -10.26 13.79 6.47
C GLY A 67 -9.65 12.42 6.18
N SER A 68 -9.83 11.46 7.09
CA SER A 68 -9.41 10.07 6.94
C SER A 68 -10.24 9.36 5.88
N LEU A 69 -11.55 9.62 5.82
CA LEU A 69 -12.41 9.12 4.75
C LEU A 69 -11.97 9.64 3.39
N ARG A 70 -11.72 10.95 3.25
CA ARG A 70 -11.19 11.55 2.00
C ARG A 70 -9.86 10.92 1.60
N ASN A 71 -8.94 10.77 2.55
CA ASN A 71 -7.67 10.11 2.33
C ASN A 71 -7.82 8.63 2.00
N HIS A 72 -8.85 7.94 2.47
CA HIS A 72 -9.18 6.55 2.16
C HIS A 72 -9.83 6.41 0.77
N MET A 73 -10.66 7.36 0.35
CA MET A 73 -11.33 7.34 -0.96
C MET A 73 -10.36 7.33 -2.13
N ARG A 74 -9.16 7.91 -1.98
CA ARG A 74 -8.12 7.86 -3.02
C ARG A 74 -7.72 6.40 -3.42
N LEU A 75 -8.15 5.35 -2.69
CA LEU A 75 -7.66 3.93 -2.79
C LEU A 75 -8.48 3.28 -3.88
N HIS A 76 -9.74 3.69 -3.92
CA HIS A 76 -10.67 3.38 -4.96
C HIS A 76 -10.45 4.25 -6.20
N THR A 77 -10.10 5.53 -6.08
CA THR A 77 -9.85 6.38 -7.27
C THR A 77 -8.49 6.15 -7.91
N GLY A 78 -7.48 5.76 -7.13
CA GLY A 78 -6.09 5.73 -7.56
C GLY A 78 -5.41 7.11 -7.59
N GLU A 79 -6.03 8.16 -7.04
CA GLU A 79 -5.46 9.51 -6.99
C GLU A 79 -4.17 9.53 -6.15
N ARG A 80 -3.10 10.07 -6.74
CA ARG A 80 -1.80 10.26 -6.11
C ARG A 80 -1.34 11.71 -6.30
N PRO A 81 -1.81 12.63 -5.43
CA PRO A 81 -1.64 14.06 -5.67
C PRO A 81 -0.26 14.63 -5.27
N TYR A 82 0.62 13.81 -4.71
CA TYR A 82 1.92 14.26 -4.21
C TYR A 82 3.04 13.66 -5.04
N THR A 83 3.70 14.46 -5.87
CA THR A 83 4.76 14.01 -6.77
C THR A 83 6.14 14.28 -6.19
N CYS A 84 7.06 13.33 -6.34
CA CYS A 84 8.45 13.52 -5.98
C CYS A 84 9.16 14.43 -7.00
N PRO A 85 9.77 15.55 -6.58
CA PRO A 85 10.46 16.45 -7.50
C PRO A 85 11.74 15.84 -8.10
N TYR A 86 12.34 14.83 -7.45
CA TYR A 86 13.59 14.22 -7.90
C TYR A 86 13.40 13.09 -8.91
N CYS A 87 12.31 12.31 -8.80
CA CYS A 87 12.10 11.13 -9.65
C CYS A 87 10.71 11.04 -10.29
N GLY A 88 9.86 12.06 -10.13
CA GLY A 88 8.52 12.10 -10.71
C GLY A 88 7.54 11.08 -10.12
N LYS A 89 7.91 10.34 -9.07
CA LYS A 89 7.07 9.29 -8.49
C LYS A 89 5.92 9.90 -7.69
N ASP A 90 4.71 9.43 -7.96
CA ASP A 90 3.50 9.93 -7.28
C ASP A 90 3.14 9.13 -6.02
N PHE A 91 2.66 9.85 -5.02
CA PHE A 91 2.22 9.37 -3.72
C PHE A 91 0.82 9.88 -3.40
N ARG A 92 0.13 9.07 -2.61
CA ARG A 92 -1.26 9.31 -2.21
C ARG A 92 -1.40 10.18 -0.97
N GLN A 93 -0.38 10.20 -0.12
CA GLN A 93 -0.33 10.96 1.12
C GLN A 93 0.99 11.72 1.19
N GLN A 94 0.94 12.94 1.74
CA GLN A 94 2.11 13.79 1.91
C GLN A 94 3.15 13.17 2.85
N SER A 95 2.70 12.46 3.88
CA SER A 95 3.57 11.69 4.78
C SER A 95 4.42 10.68 4.04
N ASN A 96 3.84 10.00 3.04
CA ASN A 96 4.53 8.97 2.27
C ASN A 96 5.51 9.61 1.28
N LEU A 97 5.17 10.77 0.71
CA LEU A 97 6.13 11.55 -0.08
C LEU A 97 7.29 12.00 0.81
N ARG A 98 7.03 12.59 1.98
CA ARG A 98 8.08 13.03 2.92
C ARG A 98 9.01 11.90 3.32
N GLU A 99 8.46 10.73 3.63
CA GLU A 99 9.25 9.53 3.93
C GLU A 99 10.07 9.07 2.72
N HIS A 100 9.50 9.14 1.51
CA HIS A 100 10.22 8.81 0.28
C HIS A 100 11.36 9.79 -0.02
N LEU A 101 11.19 11.09 0.25
CA LEU A 101 12.22 12.10 0.02
C LEU A 101 13.51 11.80 0.80
N ARG A 102 13.42 11.10 1.94
CA ARG A 102 14.59 10.64 2.71
C ARG A 102 15.53 9.72 1.91
N LEU A 103 15.02 9.04 0.87
CA LEU A 103 15.84 8.24 -0.02
C LEU A 103 16.72 9.10 -0.94
N HIS A 104 16.29 10.33 -1.24
CA HIS A 104 17.06 11.27 -2.05
C HIS A 104 18.01 12.11 -1.19
N THR A 105 17.56 12.56 -0.02
CA THR A 105 18.37 13.39 0.86
C THR A 105 19.33 12.60 1.74
N GLY A 106 19.12 11.28 1.88
CA GLY A 106 19.87 10.44 2.81
C GLY A 106 19.51 10.69 4.29
N GLU A 107 18.47 11.48 4.57
CA GLU A 107 18.07 11.82 5.94
C GLU A 107 17.65 10.56 6.73
N LYS A 108 18.32 10.36 7.87
CA LYS A 108 18.09 9.23 8.77
C LYS A 108 17.76 9.72 10.18
N PRO A 109 16.52 10.17 10.42
CA PRO A 109 16.17 10.84 11.67
C PRO A 109 16.12 9.90 12.88
N TYR A 110 16.06 8.58 12.67
CA TYR A 110 15.92 7.61 13.75
C TYR A 110 17.27 6.97 14.08
N LYS A 111 17.91 7.43 15.16
CA LYS A 111 19.20 6.92 15.62
C LYS A 111 19.05 5.82 16.67
N CYS A 112 19.87 4.78 16.57
CA CYS A 112 20.00 3.74 17.57
C CYS A 112 20.79 4.28 18.76
N ARG A 113 20.23 4.14 19.97
CA ARG A 113 20.87 4.56 21.21
C ARG A 113 22.05 3.67 21.64
N PHE A 114 22.16 2.46 21.07
CA PHE A 114 23.16 1.47 21.47
C PHE A 114 24.42 1.50 20.60
N CYS A 115 24.28 1.71 19.27
CA CYS A 115 25.42 1.69 18.34
C CYS A 115 25.56 2.95 17.48
N GLY A 116 24.64 3.92 17.58
CA GLY A 116 24.68 5.15 16.77
C GLY A 116 24.15 5.01 15.34
N ASP A 117 23.83 3.79 14.88
CA ASP A 117 23.27 3.57 13.54
C ASP A 117 21.99 4.36 13.33
N ALA A 118 21.84 4.97 12.15
CA ALA A 118 20.71 5.80 11.80
C ALA A 118 19.86 5.19 10.68
N PHE A 119 18.54 5.29 10.82
CA PHE A 119 17.55 4.70 9.92
C PHE A 119 16.60 5.77 9.37
N PRO A 120 16.14 5.62 8.11
CA PRO A 120 15.17 6.54 7.50
C PRO A 120 13.74 6.35 8.04
N LYS A 121 13.44 5.19 8.66
CA LYS A 121 12.10 4.83 9.14
C LYS A 121 12.12 4.23 10.55
N LEU A 122 11.11 4.56 11.36
CA LEU A 122 10.98 4.03 12.72
C LEU A 122 10.85 2.50 12.79
N PRO A 123 10.07 1.82 11.92
CA PRO A 123 10.02 0.35 11.92
C PRO A 123 11.36 -0.32 11.61
N GLU A 124 12.24 0.34 10.84
CA GLU A 124 13.58 -0.19 10.56
C GLU A 124 14.48 -0.08 11.78
N LEU A 125 14.45 1.05 12.49
CA LEU A 125 15.12 1.19 13.78
C LEU A 125 14.59 0.16 14.79
N ARG A 126 13.27 0.00 14.94
CA ARG A 126 12.68 -0.98 15.86
C ARG A 126 13.17 -2.39 15.58
N ARG A 127 13.20 -2.79 14.30
CA ARG A 127 13.74 -4.09 13.89
C ARG A 127 15.23 -4.21 14.21
N HIS A 128 16.00 -3.15 14.03
CA HIS A 128 17.41 -3.14 14.41
C HIS A 128 17.59 -3.24 15.93
N LEU A 129 16.76 -2.59 16.74
CA LEU A 129 16.85 -2.68 18.21
C LEU A 129 16.70 -4.12 18.73
N ILE A 130 15.99 -4.99 18.00
CA ILE A 130 15.89 -6.42 18.33
C ILE A 130 17.27 -7.10 18.34
N SER A 131 18.22 -6.66 17.50
CA SER A 131 19.57 -7.25 17.53
C SER A 131 20.37 -6.85 18.77
N HIS A 132 19.95 -5.82 19.51
CA HIS A 132 20.54 -5.45 20.79
C HIS A 132 19.81 -6.08 21.98
N THR A 133 18.47 -6.16 21.94
CA THR A 133 17.67 -6.62 23.08
C THR A 133 17.42 -8.13 23.08
N GLY A 134 17.59 -8.81 21.94
CA GLY A 134 17.34 -10.25 21.84
C GLY A 134 15.86 -10.64 21.85
N GLU A 135 14.92 -9.69 21.91
CA GLU A 135 13.47 -9.94 21.83
C GLU A 135 13.05 -10.25 20.38
N ALA A 136 13.50 -11.40 19.88
CA ALA A 136 13.10 -11.92 18.60
C ALA A 136 11.76 -12.66 18.68
N HIS A 137 11.07 -12.74 17.56
CA HIS A 137 9.92 -13.62 17.44
C HIS A 137 10.41 -15.05 17.25
N LEU A 138 10.47 -15.81 18.35
CA LEU A 138 10.92 -17.19 18.35
C LEU A 138 9.88 -18.10 17.72
N CYS A 139 10.34 -19.01 16.86
CA CYS A 139 9.53 -20.13 16.41
C CYS A 139 9.42 -21.16 17.52
N THR A 140 8.19 -21.51 17.91
CA THR A 140 7.93 -22.50 18.96
C THR A 140 8.32 -23.93 18.58
N ILE A 141 8.44 -24.22 17.27
CA ILE A 141 8.75 -25.57 16.76
C ILE A 141 10.27 -25.81 16.72
N CYS A 142 11.07 -24.82 16.29
CA CYS A 142 12.52 -25.00 16.09
C CYS A 142 13.40 -23.99 16.83
N GLY A 143 12.82 -23.10 17.66
CA GLY A 143 13.54 -22.10 18.44
C GLY A 143 14.17 -20.97 17.62
N LYS A 144 13.99 -20.94 16.30
CA LYS A 144 14.61 -19.93 15.44
C LYS A 144 14.09 -18.53 15.76
N ALA A 145 14.99 -17.57 15.93
CA ALA A 145 14.69 -16.16 16.07
C ALA A 145 14.36 -15.51 14.72
N LEU A 146 13.17 -14.93 14.60
CA LEU A 146 12.73 -14.18 13.41
C LEU A 146 12.52 -12.70 13.74
N ARG A 147 12.74 -11.87 12.71
CA ARG A 147 12.78 -10.40 12.83
C ARG A 147 11.42 -9.73 13.03
N ASP A 148 10.33 -10.40 12.66
CA ASP A 148 8.96 -9.85 12.71
C ASP A 148 7.91 -10.99 12.70
N PRO A 149 6.68 -10.74 13.19
CA PRO A 149 5.65 -11.78 13.30
C PRO A 149 5.16 -12.31 11.95
N HIS A 150 5.24 -11.51 10.87
CA HIS A 150 4.82 -11.97 9.55
C HIS A 150 5.82 -12.97 8.98
N THR A 151 7.11 -12.71 9.18
CA THR A 151 8.20 -13.64 8.83
C THR A 151 8.13 -14.90 9.68
N LEU A 152 7.78 -14.80 10.97
CA LEU A 152 7.57 -15.98 11.83
C LEU A 152 6.42 -16.86 11.29
N ARG A 153 5.23 -16.30 11.05
CA ARG A 153 4.10 -17.06 10.48
C ARG A 153 4.44 -17.71 9.14
N ALA A 154 5.12 -16.98 8.27
CA ALA A 154 5.61 -17.51 7.00
C ALA A 154 6.60 -18.67 7.19
N HIS A 155 7.45 -18.60 8.22
CA HIS A 155 8.40 -19.65 8.56
C HIS A 155 7.69 -20.89 9.15
N GLU A 156 6.68 -20.71 9.99
CA GLU A 156 5.89 -21.81 10.59
C GLU A 156 5.24 -22.71 9.54
N ARG A 157 4.88 -22.15 8.37
CA ARG A 157 4.38 -22.93 7.22
C ARG A 157 5.36 -23.96 6.68
N LEU A 158 6.66 -23.79 6.94
CA LEU A 158 7.66 -24.79 6.56
C LEU A 158 7.55 -26.04 7.44
N HIS A 159 7.09 -25.90 8.68
CA HIS A 159 6.89 -27.01 9.61
C HIS A 159 5.54 -27.69 9.40
N THR A 160 4.48 -26.90 9.19
CA THR A 160 3.13 -27.45 8.98
C THR A 160 2.89 -27.97 7.57
N GLY A 161 3.77 -27.66 6.62
CA GLY A 161 3.60 -27.99 5.21
C GLY A 161 2.50 -27.19 4.51
N GLU A 162 1.93 -26.17 5.16
CA GLU A 162 0.85 -25.35 4.60
C GLU A 162 1.34 -24.59 3.36
N ARG A 163 0.69 -24.82 2.21
CA ARG A 163 1.02 -24.17 0.92
C ARG A 163 -0.21 -23.49 0.32
N PRO A 164 -0.63 -22.33 0.86
CA PRO A 164 -1.89 -21.68 0.46
C PRO A 164 -1.92 -21.18 -0.98
N PHE A 165 -0.74 -20.98 -1.58
CA PHE A 165 -0.63 -20.29 -2.86
C PHE A 165 -0.47 -21.30 -4.00
N ARG A 166 -1.59 -21.66 -4.65
CA ARG A 166 -1.63 -22.59 -5.77
C ARG A 166 -1.48 -21.89 -7.11
N CYS A 167 -0.67 -22.47 -8.01
CA CYS A 167 -0.61 -22.07 -9.40
C CYS A 167 -1.80 -22.67 -10.16
N GLU A 168 -2.60 -21.84 -10.83
CA GLU A 168 -3.76 -22.30 -11.59
C GLU A 168 -3.38 -23.02 -12.89
N GLN A 169 -2.24 -22.68 -13.49
CA GLN A 169 -1.80 -23.28 -14.76
C GLN A 169 -1.26 -24.70 -14.59
N CYS A 170 -0.50 -24.98 -13.52
CA CYS A 170 0.16 -26.28 -13.35
C CYS A 170 -0.11 -26.95 -11.98
N GLY A 171 -1.03 -26.39 -11.18
CA GLY A 171 -1.46 -26.96 -9.89
C GLY A 171 -0.45 -26.91 -8.74
N LYS A 172 0.80 -26.45 -8.98
CA LYS A 172 1.88 -26.42 -7.97
C LYS A 172 1.57 -25.41 -6.86
N SER A 173 1.73 -25.83 -5.61
CA SER A 173 1.48 -24.99 -4.43
C SER A 173 2.76 -24.47 -3.77
N TYR A 174 2.69 -23.28 -3.18
CA TYR A 174 3.81 -22.58 -2.57
C TYR A 174 3.44 -22.05 -1.18
N THR A 175 4.44 -21.96 -0.29
CA THR A 175 4.28 -21.42 1.08
C THR A 175 4.15 -19.89 1.09
N LEU A 176 4.67 -19.22 0.05
CA LEU A 176 4.70 -17.76 -0.10
C LEU A 176 4.21 -17.29 -1.47
N ALA A 177 3.42 -16.21 -1.48
CA ALA A 177 2.93 -15.59 -2.71
C ALA A 177 4.05 -15.08 -3.63
N THR A 178 5.18 -14.64 -3.07
CA THR A 178 6.36 -14.22 -3.85
C THR A 178 6.98 -15.37 -4.63
N LYS A 179 7.00 -16.59 -4.05
CA LYS A 179 7.50 -17.80 -4.71
C LYS A 179 6.56 -18.23 -5.83
N LEU A 180 5.24 -18.18 -5.59
CA LEU A 180 4.24 -18.40 -6.64
C LEU A 180 4.41 -17.40 -7.79
N ARG A 181 4.48 -16.09 -7.50
CA ARG A 181 4.67 -15.06 -8.54
C ARG A 181 5.94 -15.27 -9.37
N ARG A 182 7.03 -15.71 -8.74
CA ARG A 182 8.27 -16.04 -9.47
C ARG A 182 8.09 -17.26 -10.36
N HIS A 183 7.42 -18.30 -9.86
CA HIS A 183 7.10 -19.48 -10.66
C HIS A 183 6.15 -19.17 -11.82
N GLN A 184 5.17 -18.29 -11.63
CA GLN A 184 4.25 -17.88 -12.70
C GLN A 184 4.97 -17.19 -13.87
N LYS A 185 6.18 -16.67 -13.67
CA LYS A 185 7.01 -16.10 -14.75
C LYS A 185 7.80 -17.16 -15.53
N SER A 186 7.84 -18.41 -15.06
CA SER A 186 8.50 -19.51 -15.77
C SER A 186 7.54 -20.27 -16.70
N HIS A 187 6.27 -19.86 -16.74
CA HIS A 187 5.32 -20.21 -17.79
C HIS A 187 5.28 -19.07 -18.80
#